data_AF-A0A7S1X6Y9-F1
#
_entry.id   AF-A0A7S1X6Y9-F1
#
_cell.length_a   1.000
_cell.length_b   1.000
_cell.length_c   1.000
_cell.angle_alpha   90.00
_cell.angle_beta   90.00
_cell.angle_gamma   90.00
#
_symmetry.space_group_name_H-M   'P 1'
#
loop_
_entity.id
_entity.type
_entity.pdbx_description
1 polymer ?
#
loop_
_entity_poly.entity_id
_entity_poly.type
_entity_poly.pdbx_seq_one_letter_code
_entity_poly.pdbx_strand_id
1 'polypeptide(L)'
;MVDFACGYPIKQALPPEVSRVAQTAAKTIMSWLRIMCLNRGNQRRKLRRSAEDWACVFNAALVADQTGAMQENMMRAGMAWPPERHCEDGEAVVGPISTWTEVESARVMLCHLQLGWELELYLPHEFCMVCRYSDYLLEVAVSGSRLLLAASYPARKKAKSAVAQRRLEDLQMEITVMQIHRIAYQAFVRLLAGLRLAALMPSEDNFHNTEEQRFEQRFNFLQLLCRPEPMIYEHYHMTMDTGSHKAEH
;
A
#
# COMPACT_ATOMS: atom_id res chain seq x y z
N MET A 1 3.98 -15.39 -3.72
CA MET A 1 3.92 -14.37 -2.65
C MET A 1 3.19 -14.88 -1.42
N VAL A 2 2.06 -15.59 -1.56
CA VAL A 2 1.38 -16.28 -0.44
C VAL A 2 2.34 -17.23 0.33
N ASP A 3 3.18 -18.04 -0.34
CA ASP A 3 4.21 -18.84 0.36
C ASP A 3 5.23 -18.01 1.15
N PHE A 4 5.45 -16.75 0.76
CA PHE A 4 6.34 -15.82 1.45
C PHE A 4 5.67 -15.23 2.69
N ALA A 5 4.37 -14.89 2.57
CA ALA A 5 3.58 -14.36 3.68
C ALA A 5 3.18 -15.46 4.69
N CYS A 6 2.84 -16.67 4.23
CA CYS A 6 2.22 -17.68 5.09
C CYS A 6 3.22 -18.66 5.72
N GLY A 7 4.46 -18.74 5.21
CA GLY A 7 5.46 -19.71 5.68
C GLY A 7 5.10 -21.18 5.44
N TYR A 8 3.98 -21.48 4.75
CA TYR A 8 3.56 -22.85 4.45
C TYR A 8 4.39 -23.44 3.30
N PRO A 9 4.91 -24.67 3.42
CA PRO A 9 5.43 -25.39 2.28
C PRO A 9 4.29 -25.80 1.33
N ILE A 10 4.47 -25.60 0.02
CA ILE A 10 3.50 -25.94 -1.05
C ILE A 10 2.97 -27.37 -0.97
N LYS A 11 3.68 -28.29 -0.31
CA LYS A 11 3.36 -29.72 -0.22
C LYS A 11 2.42 -30.10 0.95
N GLN A 12 2.05 -29.17 1.83
CA GLN A 12 1.14 -29.45 2.95
C GLN A 12 -0.27 -28.93 2.66
N ALA A 13 -1.28 -29.65 3.15
CA ALA A 13 -2.65 -29.17 3.12
C ALA A 13 -2.75 -27.90 3.97
N LEU A 14 -3.23 -26.81 3.35
CA LEU A 14 -3.43 -25.54 4.03
C LEU A 14 -4.66 -25.64 4.95
N PRO A 15 -4.64 -25.00 6.13
CA PRO A 15 -5.85 -24.83 6.94
C PRO A 15 -6.99 -24.21 6.12
N PRO A 16 -8.26 -24.51 6.43
CA PRO A 16 -9.41 -24.02 5.68
C PRO A 16 -9.41 -22.48 5.49
N GLU A 17 -9.04 -21.74 6.52
CA GLU A 17 -9.00 -20.28 6.53
C GLU A 17 -7.91 -19.74 5.60
N VAL A 18 -6.70 -20.31 5.66
CA VAL A 18 -5.57 -19.97 4.79
C VAL A 18 -5.88 -20.35 3.33
N SER A 19 -6.51 -21.49 3.11
CA SER A 19 -6.97 -21.93 1.78
C SER A 19 -8.01 -20.96 1.20
N ARG A 20 -8.97 -20.51 2.02
CA ARG A 20 -9.96 -19.51 1.61
C ARG A 20 -9.30 -18.20 1.21
N VAL A 21 -8.32 -17.71 1.97
CA VAL A 21 -7.56 -16.51 1.62
C VAL A 21 -6.83 -16.71 0.29
N ALA A 22 -6.12 -17.82 0.12
CA ALA A 22 -5.39 -18.12 -1.10
C ALA A 22 -6.33 -18.14 -2.34
N GLN A 23 -7.52 -18.72 -2.20
CA GLN A 23 -8.52 -18.76 -3.28
C GLN A 23 -9.07 -17.37 -3.62
N THR A 24 -9.43 -16.57 -2.62
CA THR A 24 -9.93 -15.19 -2.83
C THR A 24 -8.83 -14.30 -3.41
N ALA A 25 -7.61 -14.40 -2.90
CA ALA A 25 -6.44 -13.71 -3.43
C ALA A 25 -6.18 -14.11 -4.89
N ALA A 26 -6.22 -15.40 -5.23
CA ALA A 26 -6.03 -15.86 -6.60
C ALA A 26 -7.09 -15.28 -7.57
N LYS A 27 -8.37 -15.26 -7.16
CA LYS A 27 -9.45 -14.64 -7.95
C LYS A 27 -9.20 -13.13 -8.15
N THR A 28 -8.79 -12.44 -7.09
CA THR A 28 -8.51 -11.00 -7.11
C THR A 28 -7.31 -10.67 -8.00
N ILE A 29 -6.23 -11.44 -7.91
CA ILE A 29 -5.05 -11.31 -8.76
C ILE A 29 -5.40 -11.59 -10.23
N MET A 30 -6.19 -12.64 -10.51
CA MET A 30 -6.65 -12.92 -11.87
C MET A 30 -7.52 -11.80 -12.44
N SER A 31 -8.37 -11.20 -11.61
CA SER A 31 -9.14 -10.00 -11.98
C SER A 31 -8.21 -8.84 -12.31
N TRP A 32 -7.22 -8.58 -11.45
CA TRP A 32 -6.21 -7.53 -11.66
C TRP A 32 -5.42 -7.75 -12.96
N LEU A 33 -4.92 -8.95 -13.22
CA LEU A 33 -4.21 -9.29 -14.46
C LEU A 33 -5.07 -9.01 -15.70
N ARG A 34 -6.36 -9.38 -15.67
CA ARG A 34 -7.31 -9.06 -16.75
C ARG A 34 -7.52 -7.57 -16.91
N ILE A 35 -7.55 -6.80 -15.81
CA ILE A 35 -7.66 -5.34 -15.84
C ILE A 35 -6.43 -4.74 -16.51
N MET A 36 -5.22 -5.20 -16.16
CA MET A 36 -3.96 -4.71 -16.75
C MET A 36 -3.85 -4.94 -18.27
N CYS A 37 -4.62 -5.88 -18.83
CA CYS A 37 -4.70 -6.09 -20.28
C CYS A 37 -5.67 -5.14 -21.01
N LEU A 38 -6.35 -4.24 -20.31
CA LEU A 38 -7.25 -3.26 -20.92
C LEU A 38 -6.49 -1.99 -21.33
N ASN A 39 -7.15 -1.09 -22.07
CA ASN A 39 -6.61 0.27 -22.28
C ASN A 39 -6.54 1.07 -20.96
N ARG A 40 -5.68 2.09 -20.89
CA ARG A 40 -5.37 2.87 -19.68
C ARG A 40 -6.60 3.46 -18.99
N GLY A 41 -7.54 4.02 -19.75
CA GLY A 41 -8.79 4.56 -19.21
C GLY A 41 -9.66 3.48 -18.54
N ASN A 42 -9.75 2.31 -19.16
CA ASN A 42 -10.47 1.16 -18.60
C ASN A 42 -9.72 0.51 -17.43
N GLN A 43 -8.38 0.45 -17.47
CA GLN A 43 -7.56 0.03 -16.33
C GLN A 43 -7.92 0.85 -15.11
N ARG A 44 -7.83 2.18 -15.20
CA ARG A 44 -8.08 3.09 -14.07
C ARG A 44 -9.48 2.94 -13.49
N ARG A 45 -10.50 2.87 -14.37
CA ARG A 45 -11.90 2.71 -13.97
C ARG A 45 -12.15 1.40 -13.25
N LYS A 46 -11.59 0.28 -13.75
CA LYS A 46 -11.81 -1.03 -13.14
C LYS A 46 -10.96 -1.24 -11.89
N LEU A 47 -9.75 -0.70 -11.82
CA LEU A 47 -8.92 -0.72 -10.61
C LEU A 47 -9.62 -0.07 -9.41
N ARG A 48 -10.33 1.04 -9.63
CA ARG A 48 -11.14 1.70 -8.59
C ARG A 48 -12.18 0.76 -7.98
N ARG A 49 -12.81 -0.09 -8.80
CA ARG A 49 -13.83 -1.06 -8.33
C ARG A 49 -13.19 -2.29 -7.69
N SER A 50 -12.08 -2.79 -8.24
CA SER A 50 -11.41 -3.97 -7.69
C SER A 50 -10.77 -3.72 -6.33
N ALA A 51 -10.69 -2.47 -5.88
CA ALA A 51 -10.11 -2.16 -4.59
C ALA A 51 -10.98 -2.72 -3.42
N GLU A 52 -12.30 -2.80 -3.59
CA GLU A 52 -13.21 -3.47 -2.65
C GLU A 52 -12.92 -4.98 -2.54
N ASP A 53 -12.55 -5.63 -3.66
CA ASP A 53 -12.17 -7.05 -3.66
C ASP A 53 -10.96 -7.30 -2.74
N TRP A 54 -10.01 -6.36 -2.71
CA TRP A 54 -8.84 -6.43 -1.81
C TRP A 54 -9.20 -6.27 -0.33
N ALA A 55 -10.22 -5.47 -0.01
CA ALA A 55 -10.74 -5.39 1.36
C ALA A 55 -11.31 -6.73 1.83
N CYS A 56 -12.01 -7.47 0.95
CA CYS A 56 -12.47 -8.83 1.25
C CYS A 56 -11.30 -9.80 1.50
N VAL A 57 -10.22 -9.70 0.71
CA VAL A 57 -9.00 -10.51 0.94
C VAL A 57 -8.40 -10.17 2.31
N PHE A 58 -8.33 -8.90 2.67
CA PHE A 58 -7.72 -8.44 3.92
C PHE A 58 -8.49 -8.95 5.14
N ASN A 59 -9.82 -8.85 5.14
CA ASN A 59 -10.65 -9.37 6.23
C ASN A 59 -10.51 -10.89 6.39
N ALA A 60 -10.46 -11.63 5.28
CA ALA A 60 -10.19 -13.06 5.33
C ALA A 60 -8.79 -13.37 5.87
N ALA A 61 -7.80 -12.53 5.55
CA ALA A 61 -6.42 -12.66 5.99
C ALA A 61 -6.26 -12.41 7.50
N LEU A 62 -6.97 -11.43 8.07
CA LEU A 62 -7.01 -11.21 9.52
C LEU A 62 -7.47 -12.46 10.27
N VAL A 63 -8.56 -13.07 9.81
CA VAL A 63 -9.06 -14.31 10.41
C VAL A 63 -8.04 -15.44 10.28
N ALA A 64 -7.41 -15.59 9.11
CA ALA A 64 -6.41 -16.62 8.89
C ALA A 64 -5.18 -16.46 9.79
N ASP A 65 -4.70 -15.23 9.96
CA ASP A 65 -3.55 -14.88 10.81
C ASP A 65 -3.79 -15.24 12.29
N GLN A 66 -5.03 -15.18 12.76
CA GLN A 66 -5.40 -15.47 14.15
C GLN A 66 -5.61 -16.96 14.44
N THR A 67 -5.63 -17.82 13.42
CA THR A 67 -5.86 -19.25 13.64
C THR A 67 -4.68 -19.91 14.38
N GLY A 68 -4.99 -20.82 15.31
CA GLY A 68 -3.96 -21.60 16.02
C GLY A 68 -3.04 -22.37 15.06
N ALA A 69 -3.61 -22.92 13.98
CA ALA A 69 -2.83 -23.62 12.95
C ALA A 69 -1.79 -22.72 12.26
N MET A 70 -2.15 -21.46 11.98
CA MET A 70 -1.24 -20.47 11.41
C MET A 70 -0.14 -20.08 12.40
N GLN A 71 -0.51 -19.80 13.66
CA GLN A 71 0.44 -19.47 14.72
C GLN A 71 1.45 -20.61 14.95
N GLU A 72 0.98 -21.85 15.03
CA GLU A 72 1.84 -23.03 15.11
C GLU A 72 2.75 -23.18 13.90
N ASN A 73 2.24 -22.93 12.68
CA ASN A 73 3.06 -23.00 11.47
C ASN A 73 4.16 -21.95 11.47
N MET A 74 3.86 -20.72 11.88
CA MET A 74 4.84 -19.64 12.02
C MET A 74 5.93 -20.03 13.01
N MET A 75 5.57 -20.58 14.18
CA MET A 75 6.52 -21.09 15.17
C MET A 75 7.38 -22.22 14.59
N ARG A 76 6.77 -23.22 13.94
CA ARG A 76 7.49 -24.35 13.31
C ARG A 76 8.44 -23.88 12.20
N ALA A 77 8.03 -22.90 11.40
CA ALA A 77 8.85 -22.30 10.37
C ALA A 77 9.97 -21.43 10.94
N GLY A 78 9.93 -21.08 12.24
CA GLY A 78 10.87 -20.15 12.86
C GLY A 78 10.69 -18.71 12.37
N MET A 79 9.47 -18.35 11.96
CA MET A 79 9.12 -16.97 11.65
C MET A 79 8.97 -16.17 12.95
N ALA A 80 9.51 -14.96 12.97
CA ALA A 80 9.38 -14.05 14.09
C ALA A 80 8.49 -12.88 13.69
N TRP A 81 7.25 -12.85 14.19
CA TRP A 81 6.31 -11.78 13.92
C TRP A 81 6.15 -10.89 15.15
N PRO A 82 6.17 -9.54 15.01
CA PRO A 82 5.97 -8.65 16.14
C PRO A 82 4.56 -8.81 16.74
N PRO A 83 4.44 -8.89 18.07
CA PRO A 83 3.15 -9.11 18.73
C PRO A 83 2.23 -7.88 18.73
N GLU A 84 2.75 -6.66 18.52
CA GLU A 84 2.05 -5.40 18.84
C GLU A 84 1.44 -4.65 17.65
N ARG A 85 1.34 -5.27 16.46
CA ARG A 85 0.70 -4.59 15.32
C ARG A 85 -0.81 -4.77 15.38
N HIS A 86 -1.49 -3.91 16.14
CA HIS A 86 -2.95 -3.89 16.19
C HIS A 86 -3.56 -3.14 15.00
N CYS A 87 -4.79 -3.47 14.62
CA CYS A 87 -5.64 -2.51 13.92
C CYS A 87 -6.03 -1.36 14.88
N GLU A 88 -6.31 -0.18 14.35
CA GLU A 88 -6.65 0.99 15.18
C GLU A 88 -7.88 0.79 16.06
N ASP A 89 -8.78 -0.12 15.68
CA ASP A 89 -9.93 -0.54 16.50
C ASP A 89 -9.52 -1.34 17.76
N GLY A 90 -8.22 -1.56 17.99
CA GLY A 90 -7.68 -2.21 19.19
C GLY A 90 -7.94 -3.72 19.30
N GLU A 91 -8.77 -4.29 18.43
CA GLU A 91 -9.29 -5.66 18.60
C GLU A 91 -8.52 -6.75 17.82
N ALA A 92 -7.88 -6.44 16.69
CA ALA A 92 -7.25 -7.46 15.84
C ALA A 92 -5.74 -7.25 15.64
N VAL A 93 -4.94 -8.27 15.98
CA VAL A 93 -3.51 -8.33 15.63
C VAL A 93 -3.37 -8.60 14.13
N VAL A 94 -2.62 -7.73 13.44
CA VAL A 94 -2.27 -7.84 12.02
C VAL A 94 -1.11 -8.82 11.89
N GLY A 95 -1.38 -9.99 11.32
CA GLY A 95 -0.37 -10.99 11.01
C GLY A 95 0.28 -10.80 9.63
N PRO A 96 1.06 -11.80 9.18
CA PRO A 96 1.79 -11.69 7.93
C PRO A 96 0.90 -11.75 6.68
N ILE A 97 -0.21 -12.50 6.69
CA ILE A 97 -1.09 -12.58 5.50
C ILE A 97 -1.85 -11.28 5.31
N SER A 98 -2.37 -10.70 6.39
CA SER A 98 -3.05 -9.41 6.38
C SER A 98 -2.08 -8.28 6.03
N THR A 99 -0.84 -8.30 6.53
CA THR A 99 0.21 -7.34 6.12
C THR A 99 0.54 -7.45 4.64
N TRP A 100 0.69 -8.67 4.09
CA TRP A 100 0.89 -8.84 2.66
C TRP A 100 -0.27 -8.26 1.85
N THR A 101 -1.50 -8.52 2.31
CA THR A 101 -2.69 -8.01 1.62
C THR A 101 -2.73 -6.48 1.64
N GLU A 102 -2.38 -5.85 2.76
CA GLU A 102 -2.27 -4.38 2.86
C GLU A 102 -1.22 -3.80 1.90
N VAL A 103 -0.07 -4.46 1.76
CA VAL A 103 0.97 -4.08 0.78
C VAL A 103 0.41 -4.14 -0.66
N GLU A 104 -0.30 -5.20 -1.01
CA GLU A 104 -0.91 -5.33 -2.35
C GLU A 104 -2.02 -4.30 -2.58
N SER A 105 -2.88 -4.06 -1.58
CA SER A 105 -3.90 -3.01 -1.64
C SER A 105 -3.26 -1.65 -1.92
N ALA A 106 -2.20 -1.29 -1.19
CA ALA A 106 -1.49 -0.03 -1.39
C ALA A 106 -0.91 0.09 -2.81
N ARG A 107 -0.39 -1.00 -3.39
CA ARG A 107 0.14 -1.02 -4.76
C ARG A 107 -0.96 -0.85 -5.81
N VAL A 108 -2.11 -1.48 -5.60
CA VAL A 108 -3.27 -1.36 -6.49
C VAL A 108 -3.83 0.06 -6.47
N MET A 109 -3.93 0.67 -5.28
CA MET A 109 -4.29 2.08 -5.11
C MET A 109 -3.27 3.01 -5.79
N LEU A 110 -1.97 2.76 -5.59
CA LEU A 110 -0.90 3.54 -6.21
C LEU A 110 -0.96 3.44 -7.75
N CYS A 111 -1.19 2.25 -8.30
CA CYS A 111 -1.36 2.05 -9.74
C CYS A 111 -2.55 2.88 -10.29
N HIS A 112 -3.66 2.92 -9.56
CA HIS A 112 -4.79 3.78 -9.92
C HIS A 112 -4.41 5.28 -9.95
N LEU A 113 -3.64 5.75 -8.96
CA LEU A 113 -3.15 7.13 -8.94
C LEU A 113 -2.16 7.40 -10.08
N GLN A 114 -1.25 6.47 -10.37
CA GLN A 114 -0.27 6.61 -11.42
C GLN A 114 -0.90 6.74 -12.82
N LEU A 115 -1.96 5.97 -13.07
CA LEU A 115 -2.77 6.10 -14.29
C LEU A 115 -3.44 7.46 -14.42
N GLY A 116 -3.65 8.20 -13.33
CA GLY A 116 -4.18 9.56 -13.40
C GLY A 116 -3.20 10.55 -14.04
N TRP A 117 -1.88 10.34 -13.89
CA TRP A 117 -0.86 11.15 -14.56
C TRP A 117 -0.87 10.91 -16.06
N GLU A 118 -0.86 9.65 -16.48
CA GLU A 118 -0.84 9.26 -17.90
C GLU A 118 -2.11 9.70 -18.66
N LEU A 119 -3.22 9.84 -17.93
CA LEU A 119 -4.51 10.27 -18.47
C LEU A 119 -4.79 11.75 -18.26
N GLU A 120 -3.81 12.52 -17.74
CA GLU A 120 -3.91 13.97 -17.50
C GLU A 120 -5.13 14.36 -16.65
N LEU A 121 -5.45 13.56 -15.63
CA LEU A 121 -6.64 13.74 -14.79
C LEU A 121 -6.43 14.62 -13.57
N TYR A 122 -5.24 15.17 -13.41
CA TYR A 122 -4.83 16.01 -12.30
C TYR A 122 -4.57 17.42 -12.79
N LEU A 123 -5.18 18.39 -12.11
CA LEU A 123 -4.87 19.79 -12.32
C LEU A 123 -3.63 20.19 -11.49
N PRO A 124 -2.92 21.28 -11.86
CA PRO A 124 -1.71 21.69 -11.16
C PRO A 124 -1.86 21.85 -9.64
N HIS A 125 -3.00 22.38 -9.18
CA HIS A 125 -3.29 22.54 -7.75
C HIS A 125 -3.56 21.21 -7.01
N GLU A 126 -3.74 20.10 -7.73
CA GLU A 126 -3.91 18.75 -7.15
C GLU A 126 -2.59 17.97 -7.11
N PHE A 127 -1.54 18.46 -7.75
CA PHE A 127 -0.28 17.71 -7.84
C PHE A 127 0.31 17.40 -6.47
N CYS A 128 0.23 18.37 -5.56
CA CYS A 128 0.82 18.21 -4.23
C CYS A 128 0.12 17.10 -3.43
N MET A 129 -1.21 17.11 -3.36
CA MET A 129 -2.00 16.08 -2.68
C MET A 129 -1.81 14.70 -3.33
N VAL A 130 -1.78 14.60 -4.66
CA VAL A 130 -1.58 13.32 -5.35
C VAL A 130 -0.17 12.76 -5.12
N CYS A 131 0.87 13.60 -5.20
CA CYS A 131 2.24 13.20 -4.90
C CYS A 131 2.39 12.76 -3.44
N ARG A 132 1.81 13.50 -2.50
CA ARG A 132 1.86 13.17 -1.07
C ARG A 132 1.14 11.86 -0.76
N TYR A 133 -0.05 11.64 -1.33
CA TYR A 133 -0.78 10.39 -1.17
C TYR A 133 -0.02 9.20 -1.80
N SER A 134 0.64 9.42 -2.94
CA SER A 134 1.47 8.39 -3.59
C SER A 134 2.68 7.99 -2.72
N ASP A 135 3.37 8.96 -2.11
CA ASP A 135 4.43 8.69 -1.12
C ASP A 135 3.91 7.91 0.10
N TYR A 136 2.73 8.26 0.59
CA TYR A 136 2.09 7.55 1.70
C TYR A 136 1.82 6.08 1.37
N LEU A 137 1.19 5.79 0.23
CA LEU A 137 0.92 4.40 -0.18
C LEU A 137 2.20 3.60 -0.36
N LEU A 138 3.24 4.23 -0.91
CA LEU A 138 4.55 3.62 -1.00
C LEU A 138 5.18 3.39 0.37
N GLU A 139 5.00 4.27 1.36
CA GLU A 139 5.49 4.05 2.72
C GLU A 139 4.84 2.82 3.36
N VAL A 140 3.52 2.69 3.20
CA VAL A 140 2.79 1.51 3.66
C VAL A 140 3.34 0.25 2.99
N ALA A 141 3.51 0.27 1.67
CA ALA A 141 4.05 -0.86 0.92
C ALA A 141 5.49 -1.22 1.34
N VAL A 142 6.37 -0.24 1.51
CA VAL A 142 7.75 -0.43 1.95
C VAL A 142 7.80 -0.99 3.37
N SER A 143 7.07 -0.37 4.29
CA SER A 143 7.07 -0.74 5.71
C SER A 143 6.53 -2.17 5.91
N GLY A 144 5.41 -2.49 5.26
CA GLY A 144 4.85 -3.85 5.26
C GLY A 144 5.80 -4.87 4.61
N SER A 145 6.43 -4.53 3.48
CA SER A 145 7.37 -5.43 2.80
C SER A 145 8.63 -5.70 3.64
N ARG A 146 9.18 -4.69 4.30
CA ARG A 146 10.32 -4.84 5.23
C ARG A 146 9.96 -5.73 6.41
N LEU A 147 8.74 -5.59 6.94
CA LEU A 147 8.26 -6.42 8.03
C LEU A 147 8.15 -7.89 7.60
N LEU A 148 7.53 -8.16 6.46
CA LEU A 148 7.44 -9.51 5.89
C LEU A 148 8.82 -10.12 5.63
N LEU A 149 9.76 -9.32 5.14
CA LEU A 149 11.13 -9.71 4.90
C LEU A 149 11.84 -10.11 6.20
N ALA A 150 11.76 -9.25 7.22
CA ALA A 150 12.36 -9.47 8.52
C ALA A 150 11.80 -10.72 9.20
N ALA A 151 10.48 -10.93 9.15
CA ALA A 151 9.82 -12.10 9.73
C ALA A 151 10.23 -13.41 9.04
N SER A 152 10.51 -13.37 7.74
CA SER A 152 10.89 -14.53 6.93
C SER A 152 12.39 -14.86 6.99
N TYR A 153 13.22 -13.92 7.44
CA TYR A 153 14.69 -14.04 7.38
C TYR A 153 15.28 -15.14 8.28
N PRO A 154 14.87 -15.30 9.57
CA PRO A 154 15.42 -16.33 10.45
C PRO A 154 15.15 -17.76 9.97
N ALA A 155 13.93 -17.98 9.44
CA ALA A 155 13.52 -19.23 8.82
C ALA A 155 14.41 -19.61 7.62
N ARG A 156 14.75 -18.62 6.79
CA ARG A 156 15.46 -18.84 5.51
C ARG A 156 16.97 -18.87 5.64
N LYS A 157 17.57 -18.22 6.63
CA LYS A 157 19.03 -18.34 6.91
C LYS A 157 19.45 -19.79 7.17
N LYS A 158 18.52 -20.62 7.69
CA LYS A 158 18.73 -22.07 7.87
C LYS A 158 18.64 -22.86 6.56
N ALA A 159 17.96 -22.34 5.55
CA ALA A 159 17.80 -22.98 4.24
C ALA A 159 18.93 -22.54 3.28
N LYS A 160 19.90 -23.42 3.03
CA LYS A 160 21.06 -23.17 2.13
C LYS A 160 20.73 -23.17 0.62
N SER A 161 19.47 -22.94 0.23
CA SER A 161 19.06 -23.05 -1.18
C SER A 161 19.33 -21.75 -1.93
N ALA A 162 20.06 -21.83 -3.06
CA ALA A 162 20.27 -20.70 -3.96
C ALA A 162 18.95 -20.04 -4.43
N VAL A 163 17.87 -20.83 -4.56
CA VAL A 163 16.54 -20.31 -4.94
C VAL A 163 15.93 -19.46 -3.83
N ALA A 164 16.13 -19.84 -2.56
CA ALA A 164 15.63 -19.07 -1.42
C ALA A 164 16.39 -17.74 -1.27
N GLN A 165 17.70 -17.76 -1.54
CA GLN A 165 18.56 -16.60 -1.53
C GLN A 165 18.20 -15.61 -2.65
N ARG A 166 18.04 -16.08 -3.89
CA ARG A 166 17.63 -15.23 -5.01
C ARG A 166 16.28 -14.55 -4.77
N ARG A 167 15.31 -15.27 -4.22
CA ARG A 167 14.01 -14.68 -3.85
C ARG A 167 14.12 -13.59 -2.78
N LEU A 168 15.09 -13.69 -1.87
CA LEU A 168 15.34 -12.66 -0.87
C LEU A 168 15.91 -11.40 -1.53
N GLU A 169 16.86 -11.57 -2.44
CA GLU A 169 17.46 -10.49 -3.23
C GLU A 169 16.41 -9.79 -4.11
N ASP A 170 15.53 -10.56 -4.77
CA ASP A 170 14.44 -10.02 -5.58
C ASP A 170 13.51 -9.10 -4.74
N LEU A 171 13.16 -9.52 -3.53
CA LEU A 171 12.33 -8.71 -2.61
C LEU A 171 13.05 -7.48 -2.07
N GLN A 172 14.35 -7.59 -1.78
CA GLN A 172 15.17 -6.44 -1.37
C GLN A 172 15.28 -5.40 -2.50
N MET A 173 15.46 -5.87 -3.74
CA MET A 173 15.46 -5.02 -4.92
C MET A 173 14.11 -4.32 -5.07
N GLU A 174 13.00 -5.05 -4.93
CA GLU A 174 11.65 -4.50 -5.00
C GLU A 174 11.39 -3.42 -3.93
N ILE A 175 11.81 -3.66 -2.68
CA ILE A 175 11.75 -2.66 -1.60
C ILE A 175 12.58 -1.43 -1.96
N THR A 176 13.77 -1.63 -2.54
CA THR A 176 14.66 -0.54 -2.93
C THR A 176 14.04 0.31 -4.04
N VAL A 177 13.43 -0.31 -5.05
CA VAL A 177 12.72 0.39 -6.12
C VAL A 177 11.58 1.24 -5.53
N MET A 178 10.74 0.65 -4.66
CA MET A 178 9.67 1.42 -4.00
C MET A 178 10.22 2.61 -3.19
N GLN A 179 11.35 2.43 -2.49
CA GLN A 179 12.01 3.51 -1.75
C GLN A 179 12.50 4.65 -2.66
N ILE A 180 13.02 4.32 -3.85
CA ILE A 180 13.43 5.32 -4.85
C ILE A 180 12.22 6.12 -5.31
N HIS A 181 11.10 5.46 -5.60
CA HIS A 181 9.86 6.14 -5.97
C HIS A 181 9.36 7.08 -4.86
N ARG A 182 9.49 6.69 -3.59
CA ARG A 182 9.15 7.57 -2.46
C ARG A 182 9.99 8.83 -2.45
N ILE A 183 11.30 8.69 -2.54
CA ILE A 183 12.22 9.83 -2.57
C ILE A 183 11.87 10.76 -3.73
N ALA A 184 11.50 10.21 -4.90
CA ALA A 184 11.04 10.99 -6.04
C ALA A 184 9.74 11.77 -5.72
N TYR A 185 8.69 11.12 -5.18
CA TYR A 185 7.46 11.83 -4.80
C TYR A 185 7.70 12.89 -3.73
N GLN A 186 8.55 12.61 -2.74
CA GLN A 186 8.94 13.58 -1.71
C GLN A 186 9.71 14.76 -2.29
N ALA A 187 10.55 14.55 -3.30
CA ALA A 187 11.21 15.63 -4.03
C ALA A 187 10.20 16.45 -4.85
N PHE A 188 9.24 15.80 -5.51
CA PHE A 188 8.16 16.47 -6.22
C PHE A 188 7.30 17.34 -5.29
N VAL A 189 6.93 16.85 -4.11
CA VAL A 189 6.18 17.65 -3.13
C VAL A 189 6.95 18.91 -2.76
N ARG A 190 8.25 18.82 -2.47
CA ARG A 190 9.09 19.99 -2.15
C ARG A 190 9.24 20.95 -3.33
N LEU A 191 9.42 20.43 -4.54
CA LEU A 191 9.47 21.23 -5.76
C LEU A 191 8.16 22.01 -5.95
N LEU A 192 7.01 21.33 -5.84
CA LEU A 192 5.69 21.94 -6.00
C LEU A 192 5.40 22.99 -4.92
N ALA A 193 5.78 22.71 -3.67
CA ALA A 193 5.70 23.69 -2.59
C ALA A 193 6.55 24.94 -2.88
N GLY A 194 7.79 24.76 -3.37
CA GLY A 194 8.64 25.87 -3.79
C GLY A 194 8.07 26.68 -4.95
N LEU A 195 7.49 26.02 -5.96
CA LEU A 195 6.83 26.69 -7.08
C LEU A 195 5.58 27.47 -6.62
N ARG A 196 4.83 26.95 -5.64
CA ARG A 196 3.69 27.65 -5.02
C ARG A 196 4.15 28.90 -4.28
N LEU A 197 5.22 28.80 -3.47
CA LEU A 197 5.81 29.94 -2.77
C LEU A 197 6.36 31.01 -3.72
N ALA A 198 6.91 30.60 -4.87
CA ALA A 198 7.39 31.50 -5.91
C ALA A 198 6.28 32.09 -6.81
N ALA A 199 5.00 31.79 -6.53
CA ALA A 199 3.85 32.17 -7.36
C ALA A 199 3.98 31.73 -8.84
N LEU A 200 4.69 30.62 -9.09
CA LEU A 200 4.86 30.03 -10.43
C LEU A 200 3.82 28.94 -10.74
N MET A 201 3.00 28.58 -9.76
CA MET A 201 1.85 27.69 -9.94
C MET A 201 0.61 28.52 -10.28
N PRO A 202 -0.29 28.03 -11.17
CA PRO A 202 -1.56 28.69 -11.43
C PRO A 202 -2.34 28.90 -10.13
N SER A 203 -2.86 30.12 -9.95
CA SER A 203 -3.74 30.47 -8.84
C SER A 203 -4.92 29.49 -8.74
N GLU A 204 -5.27 29.11 -7.52
CA GLU A 204 -6.49 28.36 -7.23
C GLU A 204 -7.70 29.29 -7.34
N ASP A 205 -7.97 29.80 -8.55
CA ASP A 205 -9.08 30.71 -8.80
C ASP A 205 -10.40 29.92 -8.92
N ASN A 206 -10.68 29.11 -7.90
CA ASN A 206 -11.89 28.30 -7.78
C ASN A 206 -12.72 28.84 -6.62
N PHE A 207 -13.58 29.82 -6.94
CA PHE A 207 -14.57 30.41 -6.02
C PHE A 207 -15.51 29.39 -5.34
N HIS A 208 -15.54 28.13 -5.79
CA HIS A 208 -16.58 27.17 -5.43
C HIS A 208 -16.13 26.01 -4.55
N ASN A 209 -14.85 25.61 -4.55
CA ASN A 209 -14.38 24.45 -3.80
C ASN A 209 -13.13 24.76 -2.97
N THR A 210 -13.12 24.40 -1.68
CA THR A 210 -11.93 24.45 -0.82
C THR A 210 -10.91 23.36 -1.20
N GLU A 211 -9.66 23.47 -0.73
CA GLU A 211 -8.65 22.42 -0.91
C GLU A 211 -9.10 21.09 -0.30
N GLU A 212 -9.71 21.14 0.89
CA GLU A 212 -10.31 19.99 1.56
C GLU A 212 -11.37 19.31 0.69
N GLN A 213 -12.33 20.06 0.14
CA GLN A 213 -13.37 19.48 -0.71
C GLN A 213 -12.78 18.82 -1.96
N ARG A 214 -11.71 19.38 -2.53
CA ARG A 214 -11.00 18.77 -3.68
C ARG A 214 -10.27 17.50 -3.27
N PHE A 215 -9.61 17.51 -2.11
CA PHE A 215 -8.98 16.33 -1.53
C PHE A 215 -9.99 15.20 -1.36
N GLU A 216 -11.12 15.50 -0.71
CA GLU A 216 -12.20 14.54 -0.50
C GLU A 216 -12.76 14.02 -1.84
N GLN A 217 -13.09 14.88 -2.79
CA GLN A 217 -13.56 14.44 -4.11
C GLN A 217 -12.56 13.52 -4.82
N ARG A 218 -11.26 13.78 -4.64
CA ARG A 218 -10.19 13.02 -5.28
C ARG A 218 -9.97 11.66 -4.63
N PHE A 219 -10.01 11.59 -3.30
CA PHE A 219 -9.60 10.40 -2.53
C PHE A 219 -10.74 9.70 -1.78
N ASN A 220 -11.98 10.17 -1.82
CA ASN A 220 -13.13 9.53 -1.15
C ASN A 220 -13.29 8.05 -1.53
N PHE A 221 -12.98 7.66 -2.77
CA PHE A 221 -13.03 6.24 -3.13
C PHE A 221 -11.98 5.38 -2.40
N LEU A 222 -10.88 5.97 -1.96
CA LEU A 222 -9.89 5.32 -1.10
C LEU A 222 -10.39 5.27 0.34
N GLN A 223 -11.18 6.24 0.79
CA GLN A 223 -11.82 6.21 2.10
C GLN A 223 -12.83 5.09 2.27
N LEU A 224 -13.48 4.67 1.17
CA LEU A 224 -14.33 3.48 1.16
C LEU A 224 -13.56 2.18 1.41
N LEU A 225 -12.22 2.21 1.33
CA LEU A 225 -11.37 1.07 1.52
C LEU A 225 -10.79 1.14 2.93
N CYS A 226 -11.09 0.14 3.76
CA CYS A 226 -10.61 0.14 5.14
C CYS A 226 -9.08 0.08 5.24
N ARG A 227 -8.37 -0.50 4.25
CA ARG A 227 -6.92 -0.76 4.32
C ARG A 227 -6.17 -0.61 2.97
N PRO A 228 -4.97 0.01 2.94
CA PRO A 228 -4.35 0.77 4.03
C PRO A 228 -5.25 1.90 4.55
N GLU A 229 -5.04 2.30 5.79
CA GLU A 229 -5.82 3.36 6.41
C GLU A 229 -5.81 4.60 5.51
N PRO A 230 -6.97 5.15 5.14
CA PRO A 230 -7.01 6.28 4.22
C PRO A 230 -6.36 7.51 4.88
N MET A 231 -5.40 8.15 4.20
CA MET A 231 -4.94 9.46 4.62
C MET A 231 -6.11 10.45 4.53
N ILE A 232 -6.49 11.02 5.67
CA ILE A 232 -7.49 12.09 5.76
C ILE A 232 -6.87 13.46 5.47
N TYR A 233 -7.72 14.44 5.12
CA TYR A 233 -7.26 15.78 4.79
C TYR A 233 -6.42 16.42 5.90
N GLU A 234 -6.80 16.25 7.17
CA GLU A 234 -6.06 16.80 8.30
C GLU A 234 -4.62 16.30 8.36
N HIS A 235 -4.41 15.00 8.17
CA HIS A 235 -3.07 14.40 8.09
C HIS A 235 -2.28 14.97 6.90
N TYR A 236 -2.91 15.07 5.73
CA TYR A 236 -2.28 15.69 4.56
C TYR A 236 -1.85 17.13 4.88
N HIS A 237 -2.77 17.95 5.39
CA HIS A 237 -2.54 19.36 5.68
C HIS A 237 -1.40 19.56 6.70
N MET A 238 -1.38 18.79 7.79
CA MET A 238 -0.30 18.83 8.79
C MET A 238 1.07 18.52 8.16
N THR A 239 1.13 17.61 7.19
CA THR A 239 2.39 17.24 6.53
C THR A 239 2.82 18.25 5.47
N MET A 240 1.89 19.12 5.03
CA MET A 240 2.13 20.17 4.06
C MET A 240 2.43 21.52 4.71
N ASP A 241 2.08 21.72 5.98
CA ASP A 241 2.42 22.92 6.74
C ASP A 241 3.93 22.94 7.03
N THR A 242 4.69 23.43 6.05
CA THR A 242 6.08 23.84 6.24
C THR A 242 6.03 25.12 7.06
N GLY A 243 5.92 24.96 8.38
CA GLY A 243 5.60 26.00 9.35
C GLY A 243 5.85 27.43 8.85
N SER A 244 4.79 28.23 8.88
CA SER A 244 4.82 29.67 8.67
C SER A 244 5.68 30.35 9.75
N HIS A 245 7.00 30.17 9.66
CA HIS A 245 7.95 31.10 10.22
C HIS A 245 7.78 32.39 9.41
N LYS A 246 6.97 33.28 9.98
CA LYS A 246 6.86 34.67 9.59
C LYS A 246 8.26 35.18 9.23
N ALA A 247 8.50 35.46 7.96
CA ALA A 247 9.55 36.38 7.57
C ALA A 247 9.08 37.76 8.04
N GLU A 248 9.37 38.08 9.30
CA GLU A 248 9.38 39.47 9.76
C GLU A 248 10.61 40.13 9.11
N HIS A 249 10.34 40.89 8.06
CA HIS A 249 11.23 41.91 7.52
C HIS A 249 10.54 43.26 7.62
#